data_AF-A0A527YSD8-F1
#
_entry.id   AF-A0A527YSD8-F1
#
_cell.length_a   1.000
_cell.length_b   1.000
_cell.length_c   1.000
_cell.angle_alpha   90.00
_cell.angle_beta   90.00
_cell.angle_gamma   90.00
#
_symmetry.space_group_name_H-M   'P 1'
#
loop_
_entity.id
_entity.type
_entity.pdbx_description
1 polymer ?
#
loop_
_entity_poly.entity_id
_entity_poly.type
_entity_poly.pdbx_seq_one_letter_code
_entity_poly.pdbx_strand_id
1 'polypeptide(L)' 'ALYRPVDADRDQSYFLFATTQAQIDYLRFPLGGLSKPEVRAIAEEMGLTVAAKQDSQDICFVPQGKYSDIIAKLK' A
#
# COMPACT_ATOMS: atom_id res chain seq x y z
N ALA A 1 -8.03 -17.20 2.52
CA ALA A 1 -6.73 -17.26 1.82
C ALA A 1 -6.38 -15.87 1.26
N LEU A 2 -5.10 -15.59 1.03
CA LEU A 2 -4.62 -14.35 0.41
C LEU A 2 -4.53 -14.53 -1.12
N TYR A 3 -4.94 -13.52 -1.87
CA TYR A 3 -4.92 -13.52 -3.34
C TYR A 3 -4.21 -12.27 -3.86
N ARG A 4 -3.72 -12.34 -5.11
CA ARG A 4 -3.27 -11.15 -5.83
C ARG A 4 -4.47 -10.28 -6.23
N PRO A 5 -4.33 -8.95 -6.26
CA PRO A 5 -5.40 -8.06 -6.69
C PRO A 5 -5.59 -8.12 -8.22
N VAL A 6 -6.66 -7.48 -8.71
CA VAL A 6 -6.91 -7.33 -10.16
C VAL A 6 -5.86 -6.49 -10.87
N ASP A 7 -5.26 -5.52 -10.16
CA ASP A 7 -4.24 -4.60 -10.67
C ASP A 7 -2.84 -5.14 -10.33
N ALA A 8 -2.21 -5.81 -11.29
CA ALA A 8 -0.89 -6.42 -11.11
C ALA A 8 0.23 -5.39 -10.88
N ASP A 9 0.12 -4.19 -11.45
CA ASP A 9 1.11 -3.11 -11.28
C ASP A 9 1.05 -2.50 -9.87
N ARG A 10 -0.02 -2.79 -9.13
CA ARG A 10 -0.25 -2.36 -7.75
C ARG A 10 -0.38 -3.54 -6.79
N ASP A 11 0.11 -4.71 -7.16
CA ASP A 11 0.12 -5.89 -6.30
C ASP A 11 1.02 -5.68 -5.06
N GLN A 12 0.40 -5.68 -3.88
CA GLN A 12 1.08 -5.56 -2.59
C GLN A 12 1.15 -6.88 -1.82
N SER A 13 0.72 -8.00 -2.41
CA SER A 13 0.73 -9.32 -1.76
C SER A 13 2.13 -9.75 -1.33
N TYR A 14 3.18 -9.31 -2.05
CA TYR A 14 4.58 -9.57 -1.68
C TYR A 14 4.90 -9.12 -0.25
N PHE A 15 4.46 -7.92 0.15
CA PHE A 15 4.73 -7.40 1.50
C PHE A 15 3.92 -8.11 2.59
N LEU A 16 2.85 -8.81 2.20
CA LEU A 16 1.97 -9.55 3.11
C LEU A 16 2.37 -11.02 3.27
N PHE A 17 3.53 -11.45 2.78
CA PHE A 17 3.94 -12.86 2.78
C PHE A 17 3.98 -13.49 4.20
N ALA A 18 4.27 -12.69 5.22
CA ALA A 18 4.36 -13.15 6.61
C ALA A 18 3.03 -13.11 7.36
N THR A 19 1.93 -12.70 6.70
CA THR A 19 0.60 -12.63 7.34
C THR A 19 0.09 -14.05 7.64
N THR A 20 -0.32 -14.27 8.90
CA THR A 20 -0.82 -15.57 9.35
C THR A 20 -2.26 -15.82 8.89
N GLN A 21 -2.68 -17.09 8.86
CA GLN A 21 -4.05 -17.42 8.46
C GLN A 21 -5.11 -16.73 9.34
N ALA A 22 -4.90 -16.70 10.66
CA ALA A 22 -5.79 -16.00 11.58
C ALA A 22 -5.90 -14.50 11.31
N GLN A 23 -4.81 -13.85 10.87
CA GLN A 23 -4.83 -12.45 10.45
C GLN A 23 -5.60 -12.29 9.12
N ILE A 24 -5.39 -13.18 8.15
CA ILE A 24 -6.11 -13.17 6.87
C ILE A 24 -7.63 -13.30 7.09
N ASP A 25 -8.07 -14.12 8.04
CA ASP A 25 -9.50 -14.30 8.33
C ASP A 25 -10.15 -13.02 8.90
N TYR A 26 -9.36 -12.20 9.60
CA TYR A 26 -9.79 -10.93 10.17
C TYR A 26 -9.74 -9.76 9.17
N LEU A 27 -8.70 -9.68 8.34
CA LEU A 27 -8.44 -8.56 7.45
C LEU A 27 -9.49 -8.42 6.32
N ARG A 28 -9.64 -7.20 5.80
CA ARG A 28 -10.44 -6.89 4.61
C ARG A 28 -9.61 -6.06 3.64
N PHE A 29 -9.62 -6.44 2.37
CA PHE A 29 -8.90 -5.76 1.29
C PHE A 29 -9.90 -5.16 0.30
N PRO A 30 -10.59 -4.05 0.66
CA PRO A 30 -11.70 -3.52 -0.13
C PRO A 30 -11.30 -3.03 -1.53
N LEU A 31 -10.00 -2.76 -1.74
CA LEU A 31 -9.47 -2.27 -3.01
C LEU A 31 -8.97 -3.40 -3.92
N GLY A 32 -8.95 -4.67 -3.47
CA GLY A 32 -8.34 -5.77 -4.22
C GLY A 32 -8.99 -6.06 -5.58
N GLY A 33 -10.26 -5.67 -5.75
CA GLY A 33 -11.00 -5.79 -7.02
C GLY A 33 -11.04 -4.52 -7.86
N LEU A 34 -10.28 -3.48 -7.50
CA LEU A 34 -10.27 -2.19 -8.19
C LEU A 34 -8.86 -1.86 -8.70
N SER A 35 -8.81 -1.27 -9.89
CA SER A 35 -7.61 -0.62 -10.40
C SER A 35 -7.36 0.71 -9.70
N LYS A 36 -6.11 1.18 -9.72
CA LYS A 36 -5.77 2.47 -9.11
C LYS A 36 -6.58 3.66 -9.66
N PRO A 37 -6.84 3.79 -10.98
CA PRO A 37 -7.69 4.84 -11.51
C PRO A 37 -9.12 4.79 -10.95
N GLU A 38 -9.73 3.60 -10.82
CA GLU A 38 -11.07 3.46 -10.26
C GLU A 38 -11.12 3.91 -8.79
N VAL A 39 -10.11 3.54 -7.99
CA VAL A 39 -10.00 4.01 -6.60
C VAL A 39 -9.92 5.54 -6.52
N ARG A 40 -9.20 6.19 -7.44
CA ARG A 40 -9.13 7.66 -7.50
C ARG A 40 -10.46 8.28 -7.90
N ALA A 41 -11.14 7.73 -8.91
CA ALA A 41 -12.46 8.22 -9.32
C ALA A 41 -13.47 8.17 -8.16
N ILE A 42 -13.51 7.06 -7.41
CA ILE A 42 -14.35 6.94 -6.20
C ILE A 42 -13.98 8.01 -5.16
N ALA A 43 -12.68 8.24 -4.94
CA ALA A 43 -12.23 9.25 -3.99
C ALA A 43 -12.61 10.68 -4.42
N GLU A 44 -12.58 10.98 -5.72
CA GLU A 44 -13.05 12.26 -6.29
C GLU A 44 -14.56 12.44 -6.13
N GLU A 45 -15.35 11.41 -6.45
CA GLU A 45 -16.81 11.40 -6.29
C GLU A 45 -17.22 11.62 -4.82
N MET A 46 -16.44 11.08 -3.89
CA MET A 46 -16.64 11.27 -2.45
C MET A 46 -16.11 12.61 -1.91
N GLY A 47 -15.47 13.44 -2.75
CA GLY A 47 -14.88 14.71 -2.34
C GLY A 47 -13.68 14.59 -1.40
N LEU A 48 -12.93 13.48 -1.46
CA LEU A 48 -11.76 13.26 -0.60
C LEU A 48 -10.55 14.08 -1.09
N THR A 49 -9.96 14.88 -0.20
CA THR A 49 -8.80 15.73 -0.50
C THR A 49 -7.56 14.96 -0.98
N VAL A 50 -7.50 13.66 -0.70
CA VAL A 50 -6.38 12.78 -1.07
C VAL A 50 -6.51 12.15 -2.45
N ALA A 51 -7.60 12.40 -3.18
CA ALA A 51 -7.87 11.73 -4.46
C ALA A 51 -6.75 11.95 -5.50
N ALA A 52 -6.22 13.18 -5.57
CA ALA A 52 -5.12 13.55 -6.47
C ALA A 52 -3.73 13.41 -5.84
N LYS A 53 -3.62 12.95 -4.58
CA LYS A 53 -2.33 12.83 -3.91
C LYS A 53 -1.47 11.76 -4.61
N GLN A 54 -0.20 12.08 -4.82
CA GLN A 54 0.77 11.10 -5.29
C GLN A 54 0.97 9.98 -4.27
N ASP A 55 1.21 8.77 -4.77
CA ASP A 55 1.46 7.61 -3.93
C ASP A 55 2.79 7.76 -3.20
N SER A 56 2.82 7.34 -1.94
CA SER A 56 4.06 7.27 -1.17
C SER A 56 5.08 6.40 -1.90
N GLN A 57 6.30 6.93 -2.03
CA GLN A 57 7.48 6.21 -2.49
C GLN A 57 8.41 6.00 -1.29
N ASP A 58 9.27 4.98 -1.37
CA ASP A 58 10.28 4.64 -0.35
C ASP A 58 9.73 4.18 1.02
N ILE A 59 10.64 3.92 1.95
CA ILE A 59 10.32 3.46 3.30
C ILE A 59 9.71 4.61 4.11
N CYS A 60 8.51 4.41 4.66
CA CYS A 60 7.74 5.42 5.40
C CYS A 60 8.50 6.18 6.50
N PHE A 61 9.51 5.55 7.12
CA PHE A 61 10.30 6.12 8.22
C PHE A 61 11.65 6.70 7.78
N VAL A 62 11.91 6.76 6.47
CA VAL A 62 13.13 7.35 5.87
C VAL A 62 12.73 8.57 5.03
N PRO A 63 12.42 9.71 5.66
CA PRO A 63 11.78 10.84 4.99
C PRO A 63 12.61 11.52 3.91
N GLN A 64 13.94 11.31 3.85
CA GLN A 64 14.84 11.93 2.86
C GLN A 64 15.47 10.93 1.88
N GLY A 65 15.05 9.67 1.87
CA GLY A 65 15.60 8.63 0.99
C GLY A 65 17.08 8.26 1.24
N LYS A 66 17.72 8.86 2.25
CA LYS A 66 19.10 8.55 2.65
C LYS A 66 19.12 7.38 3.63
N TYR A 67 19.02 6.17 3.09
CA TYR A 67 19.13 4.93 3.86
C TYR A 67 20.43 4.83 4.67
N SER A 68 21.52 5.43 4.17
CA SER A 68 22.81 5.56 4.85
C SER A 68 22.71 6.18 6.24
N ASP A 69 21.84 7.19 6.40
CA ASP A 69 21.76 7.98 7.62
C ASP A 69 21.08 7.19 8.75
N ILE A 70 20.16 6.29 8.38
CA ILE A 70 19.53 5.36 9.32
C ILE A 70 20.51 4.25 9.70
N ILE A 71 21.20 3.66 8.73
CA ILE A 71 22.19 2.59 8.98
C ILE A 71 23.31 3.09 9.90
N ALA A 72 23.78 4.33 9.70
CA ALA A 72 24.82 4.93 10.54
C ALA A 72 24.39 5.13 12.01
N LYS A 73 23.08 5.36 12.27
CA LYS A 73 22.53 5.54 13.63
C LYS A 73 22.29 4.22 14.37
N LEU A 74 22.26 3.10 13.68
CA LEU A 74 22.02 1.76 14.25
C LEU A 74 23.31 0.99 14.56
N LYS A 75 24.48 1.59 14.28
CA LYS A 75 25.78 1.14 14.78
C LYS A 75 25.96 1.58 16.23
#